data_AF-A0A5B9YC79-F1
#
_entry.id   AF-A0A5B9YC79-F1
#
_cell.length_a   1.000
_cell.length_b   1.000
_cell.length_c   1.000
_cell.angle_alpha   90.00
_cell.angle_beta   90.00
_cell.angle_gamma   90.00
#
_symmetry.space_group_name_H-M   'P 1'
#
loop_
_entity.id
_entity.type
_entity.pdbx_description
1 polymer ?
#
loop_
_entity_poly.entity_id
_entity_poly.type
_entity_poly.pdbx_seq_one_letter_code
_entity_poly.pdbx_strand_id
1 'polypeptide(L)'
;MDCSKKINCKLFIDEKYYKKLNATGKEIFIYDEASGLYYSYFPAEACSEEILYSCIIAYCEITLIDFNNIYSITDQVDLSCDIFRLGTSKQYFTLLITITYPDQIEAFHDMMTFEITRHTSNSFNFKLLGDQTIFSLDQLSHTF
;
A
#
# COMPACT_ATOMS: atom_id res chain seq x y z
N MET A 1 5.16 -2.42 29.50
CA MET A 1 4.72 -3.27 28.38
C MET A 1 5.95 -3.71 27.64
N ASP A 2 6.19 -5.01 27.54
CA ASP A 2 7.36 -5.56 26.83
C ASP A 2 7.07 -5.51 25.33
N CYS A 3 7.59 -4.48 24.66
CA CYS A 3 7.32 -4.14 23.26
C CYS A 3 8.31 -4.84 22.31
N SER A 4 8.48 -6.14 22.48
CA SER A 4 9.50 -6.95 21.80
C SER A 4 8.93 -7.95 20.80
N LYS A 5 7.60 -8.05 20.69
CA LYS A 5 6.97 -9.06 19.83
C LYS A 5 6.92 -8.58 18.38
N LYS A 6 7.88 -9.08 17.59
CA LYS A 6 7.90 -8.91 16.14
C LYS A 6 6.86 -9.83 15.48
N ILE A 7 6.13 -9.28 14.51
CA ILE A 7 5.20 -10.00 13.64
C ILE A 7 5.76 -10.02 12.22
N ASN A 8 5.61 -11.15 11.53
CA ASN A 8 6.02 -11.26 10.12
C ASN A 8 4.85 -10.85 9.22
N CYS A 9 5.02 -9.74 8.53
CA CYS A 9 4.03 -9.25 7.57
C CYS A 9 4.32 -9.79 6.17
N LYS A 10 3.26 -10.09 5.41
CA LYS A 10 3.35 -10.38 3.98
C LYS A 10 2.32 -9.57 3.20
N LEU A 11 2.80 -8.81 2.23
CA LEU A 11 1.97 -8.12 1.24
C LEU A 11 1.95 -8.95 -0.04
N PHE A 12 0.76 -9.28 -0.51
CA PHE A 12 0.52 -9.94 -1.80
C PHE A 12 -0.07 -8.95 -2.81
N ILE A 13 0.42 -9.01 -4.05
CA ILE A 13 -0.09 -8.22 -5.17
C ILE A 13 -0.24 -9.10 -6.42
N ASP A 14 -1.23 -8.77 -7.25
CA ASP A 14 -1.39 -9.37 -8.58
C ASP A 14 -0.35 -8.82 -9.58
N GLU A 15 -0.09 -9.58 -10.65
CA GLU A 15 0.89 -9.23 -11.70
C GLU A 15 0.66 -7.82 -12.29
N LYS A 16 -0.60 -7.39 -12.42
CA LYS A 16 -0.95 -6.06 -12.94
C LYS A 16 -0.36 -4.92 -12.09
N TYR A 17 -0.24 -5.11 -10.78
CA TYR A 17 0.36 -4.14 -9.85
C TYR A 17 1.88 -4.22 -9.89
N TYR A 18 2.42 -5.43 -9.88
CA TYR A 18 3.86 -5.67 -10.02
C TYR A 18 4.43 -5.01 -11.28
N LYS A 19 3.69 -5.07 -12.41
CA LYS A 19 4.11 -4.44 -13.68
C LYS A 19 4.25 -2.91 -13.60
N LYS A 20 3.50 -2.23 -12.72
CA LYS A 20 3.54 -0.78 -12.50
C LYS A 20 4.77 -0.32 -11.71
N LEU A 21 5.42 -1.25 -10.99
CA LEU A 21 6.61 -0.94 -10.20
C LEU A 21 7.85 -0.70 -11.08
N ASN A 22 8.73 0.17 -10.60
CA ASN A 22 10.08 0.37 -11.14
C ASN A 22 10.99 -0.84 -10.85
N ALA A 23 12.23 -0.79 -11.33
CA ALA A 23 13.17 -1.91 -11.17
C ALA A 23 13.42 -2.26 -9.68
N THR A 24 13.67 -1.26 -8.84
CA THR A 24 13.89 -1.42 -7.40
C THR A 24 12.68 -2.06 -6.71
N GLY A 25 11.47 -1.57 -7.01
CA GLY A 25 10.24 -2.15 -6.47
C GLY A 25 10.05 -3.60 -6.88
N LYS A 26 10.36 -3.93 -8.14
CA LYS A 26 10.27 -5.32 -8.65
C LYS A 26 11.22 -6.30 -7.96
N GLU A 27 12.39 -5.84 -7.52
CA GLU A 27 13.37 -6.68 -6.81
C GLU A 27 12.90 -7.10 -5.41
N ILE A 28 11.98 -6.36 -4.79
CA ILE A 28 11.46 -6.63 -3.44
C ILE A 28 10.43 -7.76 -3.44
N PHE A 29 9.78 -8.00 -4.59
CA PHE A 29 8.70 -8.96 -4.70
C PHE A 29 9.16 -10.28 -5.31
N ILE A 30 8.72 -11.38 -4.69
CA ILE A 30 9.00 -12.76 -5.09
C ILE A 30 7.72 -13.35 -5.67
N TYR A 31 7.82 -14.03 -6.81
CA TYR A 31 6.69 -14.75 -7.39
C TYR A 31 6.43 -16.04 -6.61
N ASP A 32 5.18 -16.25 -6.19
CA ASP A 32 4.70 -17.47 -5.54
C ASP A 32 3.88 -18.30 -6.54
N GLU A 33 4.49 -19.39 -7.03
CA GLU A 33 3.84 -20.29 -8.00
C GLU A 33 2.54 -20.91 -7.49
N ALA A 34 2.40 -21.10 -6.17
CA ALA A 34 1.23 -21.76 -5.59
C ALA A 34 -0.02 -20.87 -5.62
N SER A 35 0.16 -19.56 -5.39
CA SER A 35 -0.94 -18.59 -5.42
C SER A 35 -1.06 -17.86 -6.75
N GLY A 36 -0.02 -17.89 -7.59
CA GLY A 36 0.08 -17.08 -8.80
C GLY A 36 0.27 -15.58 -8.53
N LEU A 37 0.61 -15.21 -7.30
CA LEU A 37 0.76 -13.82 -6.85
C LEU A 37 2.23 -13.47 -6.63
N TYR A 38 2.53 -12.17 -6.61
CA TYR A 38 3.80 -11.66 -6.13
C TYR A 38 3.65 -11.29 -4.67
N TYR A 39 4.64 -11.62 -3.84
CA TYR A 39 4.63 -11.25 -2.44
C TYR A 39 5.94 -10.64 -1.99
N SER A 40 5.86 -9.78 -0.98
CA SER A 40 7.03 -9.30 -0.24
C SER A 40 6.78 -9.47 1.26
N TYR A 41 7.84 -9.48 2.05
CA TYR A 41 7.77 -9.69 3.48
C TYR A 41 8.54 -8.61 4.24
N PHE A 42 8.02 -8.22 5.39
CA PHE A 42 8.68 -7.25 6.26
C PHE A 42 8.38 -7.56 7.73
N PRO A 43 9.35 -7.35 8.64
CA PRO A 43 9.09 -7.42 10.07
C PRO A 43 8.35 -6.16 10.51
N ALA A 44 7.36 -6.31 11.39
CA ALA A 44 6.68 -5.19 12.03
C ALA A 44 6.61 -5.39 13.56
N GLU A 45 6.45 -4.28 14.28
CA GLU A 45 6.13 -4.32 15.70
C GLU A 45 4.62 -4.48 15.89
N ALA A 46 4.22 -5.38 16.79
CA ALA A 46 2.79 -5.64 17.07
C ALA A 46 2.41 -5.24 18.50
N CYS A 47 3.05 -4.21 19.06
CA CYS A 47 2.79 -3.74 20.42
C CYS A 47 1.35 -3.18 20.58
N SER A 48 0.79 -2.64 19.50
CA SER A 48 -0.62 -2.28 19.34
C SER A 48 -1.02 -2.44 17.87
N GLU A 49 -2.33 -2.45 17.60
CA GLU A 49 -2.85 -2.45 16.23
C GLU A 49 -2.47 -1.17 15.47
N GLU A 50 -2.42 -0.02 16.16
CA GLU A 50 -1.99 1.27 15.62
C GLU A 50 -0.52 1.26 15.16
N ILE A 51 0.38 0.70 15.95
CA ILE A 51 1.80 0.57 15.59
C ILE A 51 1.96 -0.36 14.39
N LEU A 52 1.24 -1.49 14.37
CA LEU A 52 1.25 -2.41 13.22
C LEU A 52 0.80 -1.70 11.94
N TYR A 53 -0.29 -0.94 11.99
CA TYR A 53 -0.76 -0.20 10.82
C TYR A 53 0.20 0.91 10.40
N SER A 54 0.88 1.58 11.34
CA SER A 54 1.92 2.54 11.01
C SER A 54 3.07 1.88 10.24
N CYS A 55 3.48 0.67 10.64
CA CYS A 55 4.46 -0.12 9.87
C CYS A 55 3.93 -0.52 8.49
N ILE A 56 2.65 -0.88 8.38
CA ILE A 56 2.02 -1.23 7.09
C ILE A 56 1.98 -0.02 6.16
N ILE A 57 1.59 1.17 6.66
CA ILE A 57 1.58 2.43 5.90
C ILE A 57 2.96 2.70 5.34
N ALA A 58 3.98 2.80 6.21
CA ALA A 58 5.35 3.10 5.79
C ALA A 58 5.88 2.08 4.76
N TYR A 59 5.53 0.81 4.91
CA TYR A 59 5.92 -0.22 3.94
C TYR A 59 5.20 -0.06 2.60
N CYS A 60 3.91 0.24 2.61
CA CYS A 60 3.13 0.45 1.39
C CYS A 60 3.54 1.74 0.66
N GLU A 61 3.84 2.82 1.38
CA GLU A 61 4.39 4.07 0.81
C GLU A 61 5.60 3.76 -0.06
N ILE A 62 6.60 3.10 0.52
CA ILE A 62 7.82 2.78 -0.21
C ILE A 62 7.53 1.80 -1.36
N THR A 63 6.87 0.67 -1.06
CA THR A 63 6.81 -0.46 -2.00
C THR A 63 5.76 -0.34 -3.09
N LEU A 64 4.69 0.42 -2.85
CA LEU A 64 3.55 0.55 -3.77
C LEU A 64 3.35 1.97 -4.31
N ILE A 65 3.92 3.00 -3.66
CA ILE A 65 3.75 4.40 -4.06
C ILE A 65 5.06 4.95 -4.62
N ASP A 66 6.13 5.02 -3.82
CA ASP A 66 7.42 5.58 -4.23
C ASP A 66 8.03 4.81 -5.40
N PHE A 67 7.94 3.47 -5.36
CA PHE A 67 8.44 2.63 -6.44
C PHE A 67 7.45 2.44 -7.59
N ASN A 68 6.29 3.10 -7.56
CA ASN A 68 5.32 3.04 -8.63
C ASN A 68 5.39 4.32 -9.47
N ASN A 69 5.82 4.16 -10.73
CA ASN A 69 6.06 5.29 -11.63
C ASN A 69 4.82 6.13 -11.93
N ILE A 70 3.60 5.61 -11.67
CA ILE A 70 2.36 6.36 -11.89
C ILE A 70 2.27 7.57 -10.95
N TYR A 71 2.74 7.46 -9.71
CA TYR A 71 2.63 8.54 -8.73
C TYR A 71 3.74 9.59 -8.86
N SER A 72 4.82 9.30 -9.61
CA SER A 72 5.91 10.25 -9.86
C SER A 72 6.42 10.95 -8.59
N ILE A 73 6.59 10.19 -7.50
CA ILE A 73 7.06 10.74 -6.22
C ILE A 73 8.49 11.26 -6.36
N THR A 74 8.73 12.47 -5.88
CA THR A 74 10.05 13.13 -5.81
C THR A 74 10.21 13.78 -4.44
N ASP A 75 11.42 14.22 -4.09
CA ASP A 75 11.72 14.85 -2.79
C ASP A 75 10.89 16.11 -2.47
N GLN A 76 10.27 16.71 -3.48
CA GLN A 76 9.44 17.92 -3.34
C GLN A 76 7.95 17.63 -3.20
N VAL A 77 7.54 16.37 -3.36
CA VAL A 77 6.15 15.94 -3.26
C VAL A 77 5.79 15.71 -1.79
N ASP A 78 4.67 16.28 -1.35
CA ASP A 78 4.11 15.99 -0.04
C ASP A 78 3.18 14.78 -0.14
N LEU A 79 3.60 13.65 0.42
CA LEU A 79 2.87 12.38 0.46
C LEU A 79 2.37 12.12 1.88
N SER A 80 1.07 11.91 2.02
CA SER A 80 0.48 11.40 3.25
C SER A 80 -0.35 10.15 2.96
N CYS A 81 -0.23 9.15 3.83
CA CYS A 81 -1.06 7.97 3.79
C CYS A 81 -1.74 7.70 5.13
N ASP A 82 -3.00 7.26 5.06
CA ASP A 82 -3.80 6.89 6.22
C ASP A 82 -4.49 5.56 5.99
N ILE A 83 -4.62 4.75 7.04
CA ILE A 83 -5.42 3.51 6.98
C ILE A 83 -6.83 3.78 7.50
N PHE A 84 -7.81 3.46 6.67
CA PHE A 84 -9.22 3.50 7.01
C PHE A 84 -9.84 2.10 6.94
N ARG A 85 -10.74 1.79 7.87
CA ARG A 85 -11.55 0.57 7.83
C ARG A 85 -13.00 0.93 7.50
N LEU A 86 -13.46 0.51 6.32
CA LEU A 86 -14.84 0.70 5.89
C LEU A 86 -15.78 -0.27 6.63
N GLY A 87 -16.62 0.28 7.51
CA GLY A 87 -17.67 -0.45 8.20
C GLY A 87 -17.17 -1.37 9.32
N THR A 88 -17.91 -2.46 9.57
CA THR A 88 -17.63 -3.41 10.67
C THR A 88 -16.77 -4.61 10.22
N SER A 89 -16.41 -4.68 8.94
CA SER A 89 -15.65 -5.82 8.42
C SER A 89 -14.20 -5.76 8.91
N LYS A 90 -13.81 -6.75 9.71
CA LYS A 90 -12.43 -6.89 10.21
C LYS A 90 -11.46 -7.46 9.16
N GLN A 91 -11.97 -7.83 7.98
CA GLN A 91 -11.20 -8.49 6.93
C GLN A 91 -10.61 -7.53 5.91
N TYR A 92 -11.02 -6.27 5.88
CA TYR A 92 -10.56 -5.31 4.88
C TYR A 92 -10.05 -4.03 5.55
N PHE A 93 -9.11 -3.39 4.88
CA PHE A 93 -8.70 -2.02 5.17
C PHE A 93 -8.33 -1.31 3.87
N THR A 94 -8.40 0.01 3.87
CA THR A 94 -8.07 0.85 2.73
C THR A 94 -6.95 1.78 3.13
N LEU A 95 -5.89 1.84 2.33
CA LEU A 95 -4.89 2.89 2.39
C LEU A 95 -5.42 4.07 1.56
N LEU A 96 -5.67 5.19 2.22
CA LEU A 96 -5.93 6.48 1.60
C LEU A 96 -4.59 7.12 1.29
N ILE A 97 -4.42 7.60 0.06
CA ILE A 97 -3.19 8.21 -0.43
C ILE A 97 -3.54 9.64 -0.81
N THR A 98 -2.81 10.61 -0.26
CA THR A 98 -2.93 12.02 -0.61
C THR A 98 -1.57 12.54 -1.05
N ILE A 99 -1.52 13.13 -2.24
CA ILE A 99 -0.30 13.62 -2.86
C ILE A 99 -0.51 15.07 -3.26
N THR A 100 0.32 15.98 -2.72
CA THR A 100 0.36 17.37 -3.15
C THR A 100 1.65 17.62 -3.93
N TYR A 101 1.50 17.96 -5.21
CA TYR A 101 2.64 18.28 -6.08
C TYR A 101 2.98 19.78 -5.99
N PRO A 102 4.27 20.18 -6.09
CA PRO A 102 4.73 21.57 -5.88
C PRO A 102 3.97 22.65 -6.66
N ASP A 103 3.54 22.33 -7.89
CA ASP A 103 2.90 23.28 -8.80
C ASP A 103 1.37 23.07 -8.91
N GLN A 104 0.78 22.19 -8.10
CA GLN A 104 -0.64 21.88 -8.12
C GLN A 104 -1.34 22.45 -6.88
N ILE A 105 -2.46 23.13 -7.11
CA ILE A 105 -3.29 23.68 -6.03
C ILE A 105 -4.12 22.57 -5.37
N GLU A 106 -4.53 21.58 -6.16
CA GLU A 106 -5.36 20.48 -5.72
C GLU A 106 -4.52 19.25 -5.40
N ALA A 107 -4.84 18.59 -4.29
CA ALA A 107 -4.24 17.33 -3.93
C ALA A 107 -4.80 16.20 -4.80
N PHE A 108 -3.92 15.31 -5.25
CA PHE A 108 -4.29 14.07 -5.87
C PHE A 108 -4.63 13.05 -4.78
N HIS A 109 -5.77 12.37 -4.94
CA HIS A 109 -6.23 11.37 -4.00
C HIS A 109 -6.40 10.02 -4.70
N ASP A 110 -5.93 8.97 -4.03
CA ASP A 110 -6.11 7.59 -4.47
C ASP A 110 -6.38 6.69 -3.25
N MET A 111 -6.90 5.49 -3.52
CA MET A 111 -7.25 4.53 -2.48
C MET A 111 -6.85 3.13 -2.92
N MET A 112 -6.11 2.43 -2.06
CA MET A 112 -5.78 1.01 -2.23
C MET A 112 -6.52 0.17 -1.20
N THR A 113 -7.37 -0.75 -1.64
CA THR A 113 -8.09 -1.65 -0.75
C THR A 113 -7.37 -2.98 -0.62
N PHE A 114 -7.20 -3.41 0.63
CA PHE A 114 -6.53 -4.63 1.00
C PHE A 114 -7.47 -5.60 1.73
N GLU A 115 -7.31 -6.88 1.44
CA GLU A 115 -7.90 -7.99 2.18
C GLU A 115 -6.87 -8.60 3.13
N ILE A 116 -7.23 -8.75 4.40
CA ILE A 116 -6.44 -9.47 5.40
C ILE A 116 -6.67 -10.97 5.21
N THR A 117 -5.71 -11.64 4.59
CA THR A 117 -5.77 -13.08 4.29
C THR A 117 -5.30 -13.94 5.45
N ARG A 118 -4.52 -13.38 6.39
CA ARG A 118 -4.12 -14.06 7.63
C ARG A 118 -3.83 -13.07 8.74
N HIS A 119 -4.39 -13.30 9.93
CA HIS A 119 -4.03 -12.55 11.12
C HIS A 119 -3.89 -13.51 12.31
N THR A 120 -2.65 -13.68 12.76
CA THR A 120 -2.29 -14.54 13.90
C THR A 120 -1.30 -13.79 14.78
N SER A 121 -0.98 -14.36 15.95
CA SER A 121 -0.08 -13.73 16.91
C SER A 121 1.36 -13.48 16.43
N ASN A 122 1.78 -14.13 15.33
CA ASN A 122 3.15 -14.06 14.77
C ASN A 122 3.16 -13.78 13.25
N SER A 123 2.00 -13.62 12.59
CA SER A 123 1.93 -13.36 11.15
C SER A 123 0.70 -12.54 10.79
N PHE A 124 0.92 -11.56 9.90
CA PHE A 124 -0.11 -10.70 9.32
C PHE A 124 0.06 -10.66 7.80
N ASN A 125 -0.87 -11.27 7.07
CA ASN A 125 -0.83 -11.30 5.61
C ASN A 125 -2.01 -10.53 5.06
N PHE A 126 -1.74 -9.78 4.00
CA PHE A 126 -2.76 -8.98 3.33
C PHE A 126 -2.48 -8.94 1.83
N LYS A 127 -3.56 -8.84 1.05
CA LYS A 127 -3.53 -8.82 -0.42
C LYS A 127 -4.11 -7.50 -0.91
N LEU A 128 -3.42 -6.82 -1.82
CA LEU A 128 -3.98 -5.71 -2.58
C LEU A 128 -5.05 -6.24 -3.54
N LEU A 129 -6.32 -5.83 -3.34
CA LEU A 129 -7.44 -6.25 -4.17
C LEU A 129 -7.66 -5.30 -5.36
N GLY A 130 -7.52 -4.01 -5.11
CA GLY A 130 -7.95 -2.96 -6.01
C GLY A 130 -7.35 -1.62 -5.62
N ASP A 131 -6.96 -0.85 -6.62
CA ASP A 131 -6.79 0.59 -6.57
C ASP A 131 -8.09 1.19 -7.12
N GLN A 132 -8.76 2.06 -6.35
CA GLN A 132 -9.85 2.85 -6.89
C GLN A 132 -9.28 4.08 -7.60
N THR A 133 -8.73 3.90 -8.80
CA THR A 133 -8.72 4.96 -9.82
C THR A 133 -10.16 5.22 -10.31
N ILE A 134 -11.11 5.42 -9.40
CA ILE A 134 -12.56 5.54 -9.69
C ILE A 134 -12.99 7.00 -9.87
N PHE A 135 -12.12 8.00 -9.63
CA PHE A 135 -12.53 9.41 -9.76
C PHE A 135 -11.58 10.37 -10.50
N SER A 136 -10.39 9.96 -10.96
CA SER A 136 -9.37 10.93 -11.41
C SER A 136 -8.97 10.87 -12.90
N LEU A 137 -9.48 9.92 -13.71
CA LEU A 137 -9.10 9.84 -15.13
C LEU A 137 -10.10 10.48 -16.11
N ASP A 138 -11.32 10.81 -15.69
CA ASP A 138 -12.29 11.53 -16.54
C ASP A 138 -12.08 13.06 -16.54
N GLN A 139 -11.06 13.59 -15.86
CA GLN A 139 -10.78 15.04 -15.82
C GLN A 139 -9.45 15.46 -16.49
N LEU A 140 -8.60 14.52 -16.91
CA LEU A 140 -7.34 14.86 -17.61
C LEU A 140 -7.45 14.75 -19.15
N SER A 141 -8.61 14.40 -19.70
CA SER A 141 -8.85 14.39 -21.15
C SER A 141 -9.43 15.69 -21.71
N HIS A 142 -9.48 16.78 -20.93
CA HIS A 142 -9.93 18.08 -21.41
C HIS A 142 -9.10 19.23 -20.87
N THR A 143 -7.85 19.38 -21.30
CA THR A 143 -7.36 20.72 -21.71
C THR A 143 -6.22 20.55 -22.72
N PHE A 144 -6.34 21.32 -23.80
CA PHE A 144 -5.45 21.36 -24.97
C PHE A 144 -4.07 21.92 -24.67
#